data_AF-A0A8H7B6D8-F1
#
_entry.id   AF-A0A8H7B6D8-F1
#
_cell.length_a   1.000
_cell.length_b   1.000
_cell.length_c   1.000
_cell.angle_alpha   90.00
_cell.angle_beta   90.00
_cell.angle_gamma   90.00
#
_symmetry.space_group_name_H-M   'P 1'
#
loop_
_entity.id
_entity.type
_entity.pdbx_description
1 polymer ?
#
loop_
_entity_poly.entity_id
_entity_poly.type
_entity_poly.pdbx_seq_one_letter_code
_entity_poly.pdbx_strand_id
1 'polypeptide(L)'
;MVSTRSHPQGDFPATEPSPVKKAPRSRTSTASPAPISSPDLDSPPSAKSLARRAVSNAKAEISPPSPSEINEPAWCHTASNLTIVWLAISMPLVLWDSLYILLRPHTMAGGALQWPIWKPYEIYASIDHVYGWPGWENNDGFGGAQGFLNAIELVLYGLYAMIIYNHGVPTAGGTGLQLSEGVSKFLAGGRKVRGQNGNRALIIGFAAAVMTLSKTVLYYFNEYFSGFANVGHNDWATLLFFYGIMNGLWVIFPAYMTVVFGTDILQALDIATESSSKKRY
;
A
#
# COMPACT_ATOMS: atom_id res chain seq x y z
N MET A 1 -37.22 -41.51 5.82
CA MET A 1 -36.76 -42.36 6.94
C MET A 1 -35.25 -42.21 7.07
N VAL A 2 -34.71 -42.02 8.30
CA VAL A 2 -33.39 -42.53 8.79
C VAL A 2 -32.12 -42.08 8.00
N SER A 3 -31.09 -41.35 8.47
CA SER A 3 -30.38 -41.18 9.77
C SER A 3 -29.46 -42.37 10.15
N THR A 4 -28.32 -42.27 10.85
CA THR A 4 -27.62 -41.16 11.54
C THR A 4 -26.15 -41.05 11.08
N ARG A 5 -25.35 -40.21 11.75
CA ARG A 5 -23.87 -40.25 11.76
C ARG A 5 -23.35 -41.43 12.61
N SER A 6 -22.07 -41.81 12.45
CA SER A 6 -21.32 -42.61 13.43
C SER A 6 -19.87 -42.12 13.59
N HIS A 7 -19.42 -42.02 14.85
CA HIS A 7 -18.05 -41.68 15.25
C HIS A 7 -17.21 -42.97 15.42
N PRO A 8 -15.89 -42.94 15.18
CA PRO A 8 -14.97 -43.91 15.78
C PRO A 8 -14.75 -43.54 17.26
N GLN A 9 -15.01 -44.48 18.17
CA GLN A 9 -14.48 -44.47 19.54
C GLN A 9 -13.18 -45.29 19.57
N GLY A 10 -12.24 -44.90 20.43
CA GLY A 10 -10.91 -45.51 20.48
C GLY A 10 -10.79 -46.67 21.47
N ASP A 11 -9.93 -47.63 21.14
CA ASP A 11 -9.49 -48.69 22.04
C ASP A 11 -8.24 -48.25 22.82
N PHE A 12 -8.32 -48.24 24.15
CA PHE A 12 -7.18 -48.12 25.06
C PHE A 12 -7.02 -49.43 25.85
N PRO A 13 -5.86 -50.11 25.79
CA PRO A 13 -5.61 -51.28 26.65
C PRO A 13 -5.39 -50.87 28.12
N ALA A 14 -5.76 -51.76 29.03
CA ALA A 14 -5.93 -51.48 30.46
C ALA A 14 -4.61 -51.39 31.26
N THR A 15 -4.71 -50.71 32.41
CA THR A 15 -3.64 -50.53 33.41
C THR A 15 -3.43 -51.76 34.31
N GLU A 16 -2.16 -52.11 34.56
CA GLU A 16 -1.75 -52.98 35.68
C GLU A 16 -0.93 -52.21 36.75
N PRO A 17 -0.96 -52.62 38.04
CA PRO A 17 -0.55 -51.78 39.16
C PRO A 17 0.93 -51.88 39.57
N SER A 18 1.45 -50.81 40.20
CA SER A 18 2.81 -50.73 40.75
C SER A 18 3.00 -51.44 42.11
N PRO A 19 4.19 -51.98 42.40
CA PRO A 19 4.71 -52.16 43.75
C PRO A 19 5.72 -51.04 44.14
N VAL A 20 6.00 -50.91 45.45
CA VAL A 20 6.44 -49.65 46.07
C VAL A 20 7.78 -49.76 46.84
N LYS A 21 8.59 -48.68 46.76
CA LYS A 21 9.72 -48.25 47.64
C LYS A 21 10.98 -49.14 47.76
N LYS A 22 12.13 -48.47 47.58
CA LYS A 22 13.01 -48.07 48.70
C LYS A 22 13.82 -46.81 48.36
N ALA A 23 14.14 -46.03 49.39
CA ALA A 23 14.95 -44.80 49.36
C ALA A 23 15.70 -44.71 50.71
N PRO A 24 16.59 -43.72 50.95
CA PRO A 24 17.48 -42.99 50.05
C PRO A 24 18.97 -43.14 50.48
N ARG A 25 19.92 -42.52 49.75
CA ARG A 25 21.23 -42.14 50.33
C ARG A 25 21.69 -40.78 49.80
N SER A 26 22.09 -39.92 50.74
CA SER A 26 22.62 -38.57 50.50
C SER A 26 24.13 -38.62 50.22
N ARG A 27 24.63 -37.73 49.35
CA ARG A 27 25.78 -36.83 49.62
C ARG A 27 25.96 -35.76 48.54
N THR A 28 26.63 -34.67 48.93
CA THR A 28 26.75 -33.36 48.27
C THR A 28 28.01 -33.17 47.41
N SER A 29 28.05 -32.05 46.67
CA SER A 29 29.19 -31.44 45.92
C SER A 29 29.61 -32.20 44.64
N THR A 30 30.01 -31.55 43.53
CA THR A 30 30.61 -30.21 43.30
C THR A 30 30.02 -29.47 42.07
N ALA A 31 30.43 -28.22 41.82
CA ALA A 31 30.00 -27.39 40.68
C ALA A 31 31.16 -27.04 39.72
N SER A 32 30.89 -26.97 38.40
CA SER A 32 31.67 -26.31 37.33
C SER A 32 30.98 -26.56 35.95
N PRO A 33 31.25 -25.79 34.87
CA PRO A 33 30.77 -24.43 34.70
C PRO A 33 29.91 -24.26 33.40
N ALA A 34 29.26 -23.10 33.24
CA ALA A 34 28.51 -22.77 32.03
C ALA A 34 29.45 -22.48 30.82
N PRO A 35 29.09 -22.90 29.58
CA PRO A 35 29.84 -22.51 28.39
C PRO A 35 29.56 -21.05 28.03
N ILE A 36 30.62 -20.25 27.98
CA ILE A 36 30.59 -18.87 27.48
C ILE A 36 30.60 -18.94 25.95
N SER A 37 29.46 -18.70 25.32
CA SER A 37 29.37 -18.54 23.87
C SER A 37 29.84 -17.14 23.47
N SER A 38 31.09 -17.03 23.03
CA SER A 38 31.55 -15.89 22.23
C SER A 38 30.75 -15.79 20.92
N PRO A 39 30.52 -14.59 20.36
CA PRO A 39 29.87 -14.45 19.05
C PRO A 39 30.84 -14.81 17.92
N ASP A 40 30.55 -15.87 17.16
CA ASP A 40 31.23 -16.18 15.91
C ASP A 40 31.00 -15.05 14.89
N LEU A 41 32.08 -14.46 14.37
CA LEU A 41 32.05 -13.30 13.46
C LEU A 41 32.15 -13.65 11.97
N ASP A 42 32.40 -14.92 11.61
CA ASP A 42 32.82 -15.33 10.25
C ASP A 42 31.82 -16.25 9.50
N SER A 43 30.52 -16.09 9.73
CA SER A 43 29.48 -16.72 8.89
C SER A 43 28.88 -15.72 7.90
N PRO A 44 28.93 -15.96 6.57
CA PRO A 44 28.27 -15.09 5.60
C PRO A 44 26.75 -15.04 5.90
N PRO A 45 26.12 -13.85 5.83
CA PRO A 45 24.74 -13.69 6.26
C PRO A 45 23.80 -14.50 5.38
N SER A 46 23.07 -15.43 6.00
CA SER A 46 22.02 -16.22 5.34
C SER A 46 21.05 -15.31 4.56
N ALA A 47 20.54 -15.79 3.43
CA ALA A 47 19.48 -15.10 2.68
C ALA A 47 18.28 -14.69 3.59
N LYS A 48 17.99 -15.46 4.66
CA LYS A 48 16.98 -15.10 5.66
C LYS A 48 17.37 -13.91 6.55
N SER A 49 18.64 -13.74 6.92
CA SER A 49 19.08 -12.58 7.70
C SER A 49 19.23 -11.33 6.82
N LEU A 50 19.68 -11.49 5.57
CA LEU A 50 19.67 -10.42 4.57
C LEU A 50 18.25 -9.92 4.30
N ALA A 51 17.29 -10.83 4.06
CA ALA A 51 15.87 -10.46 3.87
C ALA A 51 15.28 -9.76 5.10
N ARG A 52 15.53 -10.25 6.32
CA ARG A 52 15.10 -9.55 7.55
C ARG A 52 15.71 -8.16 7.68
N ARG A 53 17.00 -8.00 7.34
CA ARG A 53 17.69 -6.71 7.40
C ARG A 53 17.13 -5.73 6.37
N ALA A 54 16.90 -6.18 5.15
CA ALA A 54 16.25 -5.38 4.11
C ALA A 54 14.84 -4.93 4.52
N VAL A 55 14.02 -5.84 5.05
CA VAL A 55 12.67 -5.52 5.57
C VAL A 55 12.74 -4.57 6.77
N SER A 56 13.71 -4.74 7.68
CA SER A 56 13.89 -3.85 8.83
C SER A 56 14.31 -2.45 8.41
N ASN A 57 15.21 -2.32 7.43
CA ASN A 57 15.64 -1.05 6.87
C ASN A 57 14.47 -0.35 6.16
N ALA A 58 13.77 -1.05 5.26
CA ALA A 58 12.60 -0.52 4.57
C ALA A 58 11.49 -0.11 5.55
N LYS A 59 11.27 -0.88 6.63
CA LYS A 59 10.33 -0.49 7.69
C LYS A 59 10.79 0.81 8.38
N ALA A 60 12.07 0.97 8.69
CA ALA A 60 12.59 2.18 9.31
C ALA A 60 12.43 3.40 8.39
N GLU A 61 12.72 3.27 7.09
CA GLU A 61 12.58 4.33 6.08
C GLU A 61 11.12 4.71 5.79
N ILE A 62 10.17 3.80 6.00
CA ILE A 62 8.73 4.02 5.75
C ILE A 62 7.98 4.40 7.04
N SER A 63 8.61 4.31 8.21
CA SER A 63 7.95 4.60 9.49
C SER A 63 7.62 6.10 9.60
N PRO A 64 6.42 6.45 10.12
CA PRO A 64 6.09 7.84 10.46
C PRO A 64 7.03 8.39 11.52
N PRO A 65 7.49 9.65 11.41
CA PRO A 65 8.29 10.27 12.45
C PRO A 65 7.49 10.37 13.75
N SER A 66 8.13 10.09 14.88
CA SER A 66 7.54 10.29 16.20
C SER A 66 7.19 11.77 16.43
N PRO A 67 6.20 12.10 17.29
CA PRO A 67 5.85 13.48 17.60
C PRO A 67 7.05 14.34 18.02
N SER A 68 7.96 13.76 18.81
CA SER A 68 9.22 14.37 19.23
C SER A 68 10.13 14.80 18.07
N GLU A 69 10.27 13.97 17.03
CA GLU A 69 11.16 14.24 15.89
C GLU A 69 10.65 15.41 15.03
N ILE A 70 9.34 15.66 15.03
CA ILE A 70 8.71 16.77 14.32
C ILE A 70 8.36 17.95 15.24
N ASN A 71 8.85 17.98 16.48
CA ASN A 71 8.59 19.00 17.49
C ASN A 71 7.09 19.22 17.79
N GLU A 72 6.36 18.12 18.01
CA GLU A 72 4.94 18.11 18.38
C GLU A 72 4.70 17.42 19.72
N PRO A 73 3.78 17.94 20.57
CA PRO A 73 3.45 17.34 21.86
C PRO A 73 2.52 16.12 21.74
N ALA A 74 1.95 15.87 20.57
CA ALA A 74 1.00 14.79 20.29
C ALA A 74 1.13 14.33 18.83
N TRP A 75 0.59 13.15 18.52
CA TRP A 75 0.55 12.63 17.16
C TRP A 75 -0.17 13.59 16.18
N CYS A 76 0.36 13.66 14.96
CA CYS A 76 -0.26 14.35 13.84
C CYS A 76 0.10 13.62 12.54
N HIS A 77 -0.84 13.59 11.59
CA HIS A 77 -0.59 13.02 10.27
C HIS A 77 0.49 13.83 9.56
N THR A 78 1.45 13.16 8.92
CA THR A 78 2.44 13.85 8.07
C THR A 78 2.43 13.33 6.64
N ALA A 79 2.33 14.26 5.69
CA ALA A 79 2.34 14.02 4.25
C ALA A 79 3.73 14.38 3.71
N SER A 80 4.46 13.42 3.12
CA SER A 80 5.75 13.69 2.51
C SER A 80 5.62 14.57 1.26
N ASN A 81 6.67 15.33 0.93
CA ASN A 81 6.69 16.09 -0.31
C ASN A 81 6.61 15.18 -1.56
N LEU A 82 7.10 13.93 -1.48
CA LEU A 82 6.90 12.91 -2.51
C LEU A 82 5.40 12.62 -2.76
N THR A 83 4.62 12.41 -1.71
CA THR A 83 3.16 12.23 -1.81
C THR A 83 2.48 13.47 -2.38
N ILE A 84 2.87 14.67 -1.93
CA ILE A 84 2.29 15.94 -2.40
C ILE A 84 2.58 16.16 -3.90
N VAL A 85 3.81 15.92 -4.34
CA VAL A 85 4.21 16.03 -5.76
C VAL A 85 3.51 14.96 -6.61
N TRP A 86 3.42 13.72 -6.12
CA TRP A 86 2.64 12.68 -6.82
C TRP A 86 1.20 13.12 -7.03
N LEU A 87 0.51 13.60 -5.99
CA LEU A 87 -0.88 14.06 -6.11
C LEU A 87 -1.03 15.29 -7.02
N ALA A 88 -0.07 16.21 -7.00
CA ALA A 88 -0.06 17.37 -7.90
C ALA A 88 0.08 16.99 -9.39
N ILE A 89 0.70 15.84 -9.69
CA ILE A 89 0.83 15.30 -11.05
C ILE A 89 -0.34 14.38 -11.40
N SER A 90 -0.73 13.48 -10.49
CA SER A 90 -1.74 12.45 -10.76
C SER A 90 -3.16 13.01 -10.78
N MET A 91 -3.52 13.96 -9.91
CA MET A 91 -4.89 14.51 -9.92
C MET A 91 -5.27 15.19 -11.26
N PRO A 92 -4.44 16.05 -11.88
CA PRO A 92 -4.73 16.56 -13.22
C PRO A 92 -4.88 15.46 -14.27
N LEU A 93 -4.01 14.44 -14.24
CA LEU A 93 -4.05 13.33 -15.21
C LEU A 93 -5.27 12.42 -15.00
N VAL A 94 -5.68 12.15 -13.77
CA VAL A 94 -6.86 11.35 -13.42
C VAL A 94 -8.16 12.12 -13.71
N LEU A 95 -8.18 13.44 -13.51
CA LEU A 95 -9.27 14.30 -13.99
C LEU A 95 -9.35 14.28 -15.52
N TRP A 96 -8.21 14.40 -16.19
CA TRP A 96 -8.12 14.36 -17.65
C TRP A 96 -8.71 13.01 -18.15
N ASP A 97 -8.22 11.90 -17.61
CA ASP A 97 -8.66 10.56 -17.98
C ASP A 97 -10.13 10.24 -17.66
N SER A 98 -10.61 10.61 -16.46
CA SER A 98 -12.01 10.42 -16.06
C SER A 98 -12.96 11.18 -16.99
N LEU A 99 -12.64 12.43 -17.34
CA LEU A 99 -13.43 13.20 -18.30
C LEU A 99 -13.36 12.63 -19.71
N TYR A 100 -12.21 12.12 -20.17
CA TYR A 100 -12.12 11.42 -21.44
C TYR A 100 -13.09 10.24 -21.49
N ILE A 101 -13.02 9.32 -20.51
CA ILE A 101 -13.82 8.10 -20.48
C ILE A 101 -15.32 8.34 -20.28
N LEU A 102 -15.70 9.24 -19.34
CA LEU A 102 -17.09 9.44 -18.94
C LEU A 102 -17.89 10.31 -19.93
N LEU A 103 -17.22 11.08 -20.79
CA LEU A 103 -17.86 11.89 -21.83
C LEU A 103 -17.77 11.25 -23.24
N ARG A 104 -17.40 9.96 -23.32
CA ARG A 104 -17.48 9.19 -24.58
C ARG A 104 -18.95 9.10 -25.06
N PRO A 105 -19.20 9.20 -26.38
CA PRO A 105 -18.23 9.24 -27.47
C PRO A 105 -17.77 10.66 -27.85
N HIS A 106 -18.25 11.72 -27.18
CA HIS A 106 -17.96 13.11 -27.57
C HIS A 106 -16.47 13.48 -27.46
N THR A 107 -15.71 12.76 -26.65
CA THR A 107 -14.26 12.91 -26.45
C THR A 107 -13.41 12.04 -27.37
N MET A 108 -14.00 11.08 -28.07
CA MET A 108 -13.31 10.10 -28.94
C MET A 108 -13.02 10.69 -30.33
N ALA A 109 -12.30 9.95 -31.17
CA ALA A 109 -12.00 10.34 -32.56
C ALA A 109 -13.29 10.68 -33.35
N GLY A 110 -13.41 11.93 -33.78
CA GLY A 110 -14.61 12.47 -34.48
C GLY A 110 -15.69 13.05 -33.55
N GLY A 111 -15.48 13.02 -32.23
CA GLY A 111 -16.41 13.58 -31.24
C GLY A 111 -16.34 15.10 -31.10
N ALA A 112 -17.46 15.73 -30.72
CA ALA A 112 -17.61 17.18 -30.65
C ALA A 112 -16.74 17.89 -29.59
N LEU A 113 -16.30 17.19 -28.54
CA LEU A 113 -15.42 17.71 -27.49
C LEU A 113 -13.96 17.30 -27.70
N GLN A 114 -13.67 16.47 -28.71
CA GLN A 114 -12.37 15.84 -28.89
C GLN A 114 -11.23 16.86 -29.07
N TRP A 115 -11.45 17.86 -29.91
CA TRP A 115 -10.48 18.93 -30.14
C TRP A 115 -10.83 20.15 -29.26
N PRO A 116 -9.86 20.83 -28.62
CA PRO A 116 -8.41 20.58 -28.69
C PRO A 116 -7.86 19.60 -27.62
N ILE A 117 -8.65 19.26 -26.59
CA ILE A 117 -8.13 18.70 -25.33
C ILE A 117 -7.82 17.20 -25.41
N TRP A 118 -8.63 16.42 -26.12
CA TRP A 118 -8.56 14.95 -26.18
C TRP A 118 -7.91 14.39 -27.44
N LYS A 119 -7.43 15.26 -28.36
CA LYS A 119 -6.76 14.80 -29.57
C LYS A 119 -5.58 13.83 -29.30
N PRO A 120 -4.77 13.99 -28.23
CA PRO A 120 -3.72 13.01 -27.89
C PRO A 120 -4.26 11.61 -27.53
N TYR A 121 -5.50 11.49 -27.04
CA TYR A 121 -6.09 10.20 -26.71
C TYR A 121 -6.37 9.33 -27.94
N GLU A 122 -6.36 9.85 -29.18
CA GLU A 122 -6.42 8.97 -30.36
C GLU A 122 -5.24 7.99 -30.40
N ILE A 123 -4.04 8.46 -30.05
CA ILE A 123 -2.85 7.63 -29.99
C ILE A 123 -3.03 6.58 -28.89
N TYR A 124 -3.45 7.01 -27.70
CA TYR A 124 -3.63 6.09 -26.58
C TYR A 124 -4.74 5.06 -26.82
N ALA A 125 -5.86 5.47 -27.39
CA ALA A 125 -6.99 4.63 -27.79
C ALA A 125 -6.67 3.66 -28.95
N SER A 126 -5.61 3.93 -29.73
CA SER A 126 -5.09 3.00 -30.74
C SER A 126 -4.13 1.97 -30.13
N ILE A 127 -3.54 2.27 -28.98
CA ILE A 127 -2.68 1.36 -28.22
C ILE A 127 -3.52 0.47 -27.30
N ASP A 128 -4.44 1.06 -26.53
CA ASP A 128 -5.37 0.33 -25.67
C ASP A 128 -6.82 0.54 -26.14
N HIS A 129 -7.40 -0.54 -26.66
CA HIS A 129 -8.78 -0.56 -27.13
C HIS A 129 -9.84 -0.34 -26.05
N VAL A 130 -9.52 -0.46 -24.75
CA VAL A 130 -10.43 -0.08 -23.64
C VAL A 130 -10.81 1.41 -23.75
N TYR A 131 -9.89 2.25 -24.22
CA TYR A 131 -10.11 3.69 -24.43
C TYR A 131 -10.74 4.02 -25.79
N GLY A 132 -10.58 3.13 -26.77
CA GLY A 132 -10.96 3.35 -28.17
C GLY A 132 -12.34 2.89 -28.59
N TRP A 133 -12.59 3.01 -29.90
CA TRP A 133 -13.83 2.58 -30.54
C TRP A 133 -14.17 1.09 -30.31
N PRO A 134 -13.22 0.13 -30.34
CA PRO A 134 -13.57 -1.27 -30.09
C PRO A 134 -14.16 -1.51 -28.70
N GLY A 135 -13.61 -0.91 -27.63
CA GLY A 135 -14.20 -1.01 -26.29
C GLY A 135 -15.58 -0.37 -26.20
N TRP A 136 -15.80 0.76 -26.88
CA TRP A 136 -17.10 1.42 -26.92
C TRP A 136 -18.16 0.62 -27.71
N GLU A 137 -17.85 0.18 -28.93
CA GLU A 137 -18.76 -0.55 -29.82
C GLU A 137 -19.12 -1.94 -29.28
N ASN A 138 -18.17 -2.62 -28.63
CA ASN A 138 -18.42 -3.88 -27.94
C ASN A 138 -19.21 -3.73 -26.63
N ASN A 139 -19.56 -2.49 -26.23
CA ASN A 139 -20.21 -2.18 -24.96
C ASN A 139 -19.44 -2.70 -23.74
N ASP A 140 -18.10 -2.61 -23.76
CA ASP A 140 -17.26 -3.02 -22.64
C ASP A 140 -17.43 -2.06 -21.45
N GLY A 141 -18.17 -2.53 -20.44
CA GLY A 141 -18.40 -1.82 -19.19
C GLY A 141 -17.13 -1.59 -18.36
N PHE A 142 -16.03 -2.32 -18.63
CA PHE A 142 -14.80 -2.23 -17.85
C PHE A 142 -14.18 -0.83 -17.92
N GLY A 143 -14.00 -0.29 -19.12
CA GLY A 143 -13.46 1.06 -19.31
C GLY A 143 -14.30 2.13 -18.61
N GLY A 144 -15.63 2.05 -18.71
CA GLY A 144 -16.55 2.95 -18.01
C GLY A 144 -16.44 2.86 -16.48
N ALA A 145 -16.33 1.65 -15.93
CA ALA A 145 -16.14 1.43 -14.50
C ALA A 145 -14.80 1.97 -13.99
N GLN A 146 -13.72 1.83 -14.78
CA GLN A 146 -12.41 2.43 -14.50
C GLN A 146 -12.51 3.96 -14.44
N GLY A 147 -13.13 4.61 -15.44
CA GLY A 147 -13.33 6.06 -15.48
C GLY A 147 -14.20 6.61 -14.34
N PHE A 148 -15.15 5.82 -13.83
CA PHE A 148 -15.93 6.17 -12.64
C PHE A 148 -15.11 6.06 -11.34
N LEU A 149 -14.26 5.03 -11.20
CA LEU A 149 -13.32 4.96 -10.08
C LEU A 149 -12.27 6.09 -10.15
N ASN A 150 -11.88 6.55 -11.34
CA ASN A 150 -11.05 7.75 -11.52
C ASN A 150 -11.75 9.02 -11.00
N ALA A 151 -13.08 9.16 -11.17
CA ALA A 151 -13.82 10.27 -10.60
C ALA A 151 -13.85 10.23 -9.06
N ILE A 152 -14.03 9.04 -8.47
CA ILE A 152 -13.98 8.87 -7.00
C ILE A 152 -12.56 9.14 -6.47
N GLU A 153 -11.53 8.67 -7.19
CA GLU A 153 -10.12 8.90 -6.86
C GLU A 153 -9.80 10.40 -6.79
N LEU A 154 -10.24 11.15 -7.81
CA LEU A 154 -10.10 12.60 -7.86
C LEU A 154 -10.78 13.29 -6.67
N VAL A 155 -11.99 12.87 -6.29
CA VAL A 155 -12.70 13.42 -5.13
C VAL A 155 -11.95 13.14 -3.83
N LEU A 156 -11.53 11.89 -3.59
CA LEU A 156 -10.84 11.52 -2.35
C LEU A 156 -9.47 12.19 -2.23
N TYR A 157 -8.64 12.16 -3.28
CA TYR A 157 -7.36 12.87 -3.27
C TYR A 157 -7.53 14.39 -3.26
N GLY A 158 -8.59 14.92 -3.86
CA GLY A 158 -8.92 16.34 -3.76
C GLY A 158 -9.27 16.77 -2.34
N LEU A 159 -10.08 15.98 -1.62
CA LEU A 159 -10.38 16.21 -0.20
C LEU A 159 -9.12 16.09 0.67
N TYR A 160 -8.27 15.09 0.41
CA TYR A 160 -6.97 14.95 1.07
C TYR A 160 -6.09 16.20 0.85
N ALA A 161 -5.84 16.56 -0.41
CA ALA A 161 -5.02 17.69 -0.79
C ALA A 161 -5.57 19.02 -0.24
N MET A 162 -6.90 19.20 -0.22
CA MET A 162 -7.55 20.36 0.39
C MET A 162 -7.26 20.46 1.90
N ILE A 163 -7.29 19.34 2.63
CA ILE A 163 -6.94 19.34 4.06
C ILE A 163 -5.45 19.64 4.27
N ILE A 164 -4.56 19.02 3.48
CA ILE A 164 -3.11 19.30 3.50
C ILE A 164 -2.80 20.76 3.12
N TYR A 165 -3.58 21.36 2.22
CA TYR A 165 -3.43 22.76 1.82
C TYR A 165 -3.87 23.73 2.93
N ASN A 166 -5.08 23.55 3.47
CA ASN A 166 -5.70 24.46 4.45
C ASN A 166 -5.18 24.31 5.88
N HIS A 167 -4.67 23.13 6.25
CA HIS A 167 -4.28 22.81 7.64
C HIS A 167 -2.86 22.27 7.78
N GLY A 168 -2.12 22.12 6.68
CA GLY A 168 -0.74 21.64 6.68
C GLY A 168 0.27 22.71 7.08
N VAL A 169 1.03 22.44 8.13
CA VAL A 169 2.20 23.24 8.51
C VAL A 169 3.47 22.55 8.00
N PRO A 170 4.46 23.27 7.43
CA PRO A 170 5.72 22.66 7.01
C PRO A 170 6.42 21.90 8.15
N THR A 171 7.10 20.81 7.79
CA THR A 171 7.89 19.98 8.72
C THR A 171 9.16 19.49 8.03
N ALA A 172 10.25 19.39 8.80
CA ALA A 172 11.56 18.95 8.31
C ALA A 172 11.60 17.47 7.91
N GLY A 173 10.68 16.65 8.46
CA GLY A 173 10.46 15.25 8.09
C GLY A 173 8.98 14.95 7.93
N GLY A 174 8.66 13.98 7.06
CA GLY A 174 7.32 13.44 6.86
C GLY A 174 7.36 11.92 6.65
N THR A 175 6.21 11.25 6.80
CA THR A 175 6.06 9.80 6.71
C THR A 175 6.43 9.28 5.32
N GLY A 176 7.27 8.25 5.26
CA GLY A 176 7.63 7.54 4.04
C GLY A 176 9.01 7.90 3.48
N LEU A 177 9.40 7.14 2.45
CA LEU A 177 10.74 7.11 1.88
C LEU A 177 11.33 8.50 1.55
N GLN A 178 12.37 8.88 2.29
CA GLN A 178 13.18 10.07 2.03
C GLN A 178 14.41 9.66 1.20
N LEU A 179 14.24 9.57 -0.13
CA LEU A 179 15.31 9.19 -1.07
C LEU A 179 16.55 10.08 -0.87
N SER A 180 17.71 9.47 -0.64
CA SER A 180 18.94 10.17 -0.20
C SER A 180 20.02 10.25 -1.30
N GLU A 181 19.86 11.17 -2.25
CA GLU A 181 20.91 12.07 -2.78
C GLU A 181 20.34 12.99 -3.89
N GLY A 182 20.99 14.13 -4.16
CA GLY A 182 20.67 15.04 -5.27
C GLY A 182 19.23 15.59 -5.28
N VAL A 183 18.34 14.89 -5.99
CA VAL A 183 16.87 15.14 -6.07
C VAL A 183 16.23 15.16 -4.67
N SER A 184 16.84 14.43 -3.72
CA SER A 184 16.51 14.38 -2.29
C SER A 184 16.05 15.69 -1.68
N LYS A 185 16.81 16.79 -1.79
CA LYS A 185 16.52 18.04 -1.08
C LYS A 185 15.19 18.70 -1.49
N PHE A 186 14.68 18.42 -2.68
CA PHE A 186 13.40 18.94 -3.14
C PHE A 186 12.21 18.11 -2.61
N LEU A 187 12.41 16.80 -2.40
CA LEU A 187 11.40 15.87 -1.90
C LEU A 187 11.53 15.59 -0.39
N ALA A 188 12.55 16.12 0.26
CA ALA A 188 12.77 16.04 1.70
C ALA A 188 11.74 16.88 2.47
N GLY A 189 11.37 16.42 3.66
CA GLY A 189 10.34 17.03 4.48
C GLY A 189 8.91 16.81 3.98
N GLY A 190 7.99 17.64 4.46
CA GLY A 190 6.58 17.49 4.16
C GLY A 190 5.69 18.51 4.87
N ARG A 191 4.41 18.16 5.00
CA ARG A 191 3.40 18.93 5.75
C ARG A 191 2.79 18.07 6.85
N LYS A 192 2.69 18.61 8.07
CA LYS A 192 2.00 17.99 9.20
C LYS A 192 0.62 18.62 9.42
N VAL A 193 -0.39 17.79 9.66
CA VAL A 193 -1.77 18.21 9.96
C VAL A 193 -2.18 17.65 11.32
N ARG A 194 -2.51 18.55 12.25
CA ARG A 194 -2.81 18.22 13.65
C ARG A 194 -4.28 17.87 13.88
N GLY A 195 -4.53 17.10 14.94
CA GLY A 195 -5.88 16.83 15.46
C GLY A 195 -6.82 16.14 14.46
N GLN A 196 -8.12 16.37 14.61
CA GLN A 196 -9.15 15.68 13.83
C GLN A 196 -9.00 15.83 12.31
N ASN A 197 -8.44 16.94 11.83
CA ASN A 197 -8.19 17.15 10.41
C ASN A 197 -7.07 16.22 9.90
N GLY A 198 -6.05 15.96 10.72
CA GLY A 198 -5.02 14.96 10.42
C GLY A 198 -5.59 13.56 10.33
N ASN A 199 -6.42 13.17 11.31
CA ASN A 199 -7.12 11.87 11.31
C ASN A 199 -7.97 11.70 10.04
N ARG A 200 -8.75 12.73 9.66
CA ARG A 200 -9.60 12.71 8.46
C ARG A 200 -8.78 12.60 7.18
N ALA A 201 -7.74 13.41 7.03
CA ALA A 201 -6.84 13.33 5.88
C ALA A 201 -6.26 11.92 5.76
N LEU A 202 -5.68 11.37 6.83
CA LEU A 202 -5.03 10.07 6.81
C LEU A 202 -5.97 8.94 6.35
N ILE A 203 -7.20 8.89 6.88
CA ILE A 203 -8.19 7.87 6.48
C ILE A 203 -8.65 8.05 5.02
N ILE A 204 -8.89 9.29 4.58
CA ILE A 204 -9.28 9.58 3.19
C ILE A 204 -8.16 9.19 2.21
N GLY A 205 -6.92 9.58 2.53
CA GLY A 205 -5.73 9.26 1.72
C GLY A 205 -5.46 7.76 1.65
N PHE A 206 -5.61 7.05 2.77
CA PHE A 206 -5.46 5.59 2.81
C PHE A 206 -6.53 4.88 1.96
N ALA A 207 -7.80 5.26 2.10
CA ALA A 207 -8.89 4.69 1.31
C ALA A 207 -8.70 4.93 -0.20
N ALA A 208 -8.28 6.14 -0.59
CA ALA A 208 -7.95 6.47 -1.96
C ALA A 208 -6.79 5.62 -2.50
N ALA A 209 -5.69 5.51 -1.74
CA ALA A 209 -4.51 4.73 -2.13
C ALA A 209 -4.82 3.24 -2.35
N VAL A 210 -5.57 2.63 -1.42
CA VAL A 210 -6.01 1.23 -1.55
C VAL A 210 -6.93 1.04 -2.77
N MET A 211 -7.90 1.93 -2.96
CA MET A 211 -8.83 1.87 -4.09
C MET A 211 -8.09 2.01 -5.43
N THR A 212 -7.22 3.01 -5.57
CA THR A 212 -6.41 3.22 -6.78
C THR A 212 -5.55 2.00 -7.07
N LEU A 213 -4.85 1.46 -6.06
CA LEU A 213 -4.03 0.26 -6.22
C LEU A 213 -4.87 -0.93 -6.71
N SER A 214 -5.99 -1.22 -6.03
CA SER A 214 -6.87 -2.34 -6.39
C SER A 214 -7.44 -2.19 -7.80
N LYS A 215 -7.84 -0.97 -8.18
CA LYS A 215 -8.33 -0.62 -9.51
C LYS A 215 -7.28 -0.90 -10.61
N THR A 216 -6.05 -0.41 -10.44
CA THR A 216 -4.96 -0.58 -11.42
C THR A 216 -4.48 -2.02 -11.50
N VAL A 217 -4.41 -2.74 -10.37
CA VAL A 217 -4.08 -4.18 -10.36
C VAL A 217 -5.18 -5.00 -11.04
N LEU A 218 -6.46 -4.66 -10.83
CA LEU A 218 -7.58 -5.28 -11.55
C LEU A 218 -7.50 -5.03 -13.06
N TYR A 219 -7.07 -3.84 -13.49
CA TYR A 219 -6.82 -3.52 -14.90
C TYR A 219 -5.76 -4.41 -15.55
N TYR A 220 -4.61 -4.60 -14.91
CA TYR A 220 -3.61 -5.55 -15.40
C TYR A 220 -4.12 -7.00 -15.47
N PHE A 221 -4.89 -7.44 -14.47
CA PHE A 221 -5.45 -8.79 -14.45
C PHE A 221 -6.59 -8.99 -15.45
N ASN A 222 -7.43 -7.99 -15.68
CA ASN A 222 -8.48 -8.02 -16.70
C ASN A 222 -7.85 -8.29 -18.08
N GLU A 223 -6.79 -7.55 -18.41
CA GLU A 223 -6.09 -7.72 -19.68
C GLU A 223 -5.41 -9.09 -19.76
N TYR A 224 -4.73 -9.54 -18.70
CA TYR A 224 -4.13 -10.88 -18.63
C TYR A 224 -5.16 -12.02 -18.83
N PHE A 225 -6.31 -11.96 -18.14
CA PHE A 225 -7.36 -12.97 -18.24
C PHE A 225 -8.17 -12.88 -19.55
N SER A 226 -8.18 -11.73 -20.22
CA SER A 226 -8.73 -11.58 -21.58
C SER A 226 -7.82 -12.16 -22.69
N GLY A 227 -6.58 -12.56 -22.35
CA GLY A 227 -5.58 -12.97 -23.33
C GLY A 227 -4.92 -11.80 -24.08
N PHE A 228 -4.82 -10.64 -23.43
CA PHE A 228 -4.36 -9.37 -24.00
C PHE A 228 -5.21 -8.87 -25.18
N ALA A 229 -6.55 -8.93 -25.04
CA ALA A 229 -7.49 -8.60 -26.10
C ALA A 229 -7.49 -7.13 -26.54
N ASN A 230 -7.12 -6.20 -25.65
CA ASN A 230 -7.15 -4.76 -25.91
C ASN A 230 -5.79 -4.16 -26.26
N VAL A 231 -4.68 -4.81 -25.88
CA VAL A 231 -3.32 -4.29 -26.10
C VAL A 231 -2.40 -5.24 -26.87
N GLY A 232 -2.78 -6.52 -27.04
CA GLY A 232 -1.92 -7.56 -27.62
C GLY A 232 -1.55 -7.37 -29.09
N HIS A 233 -2.15 -6.40 -29.79
CA HIS A 233 -1.82 -6.03 -31.18
C HIS A 233 -0.58 -5.11 -31.30
N ASN A 234 -0.09 -4.55 -30.19
CA ASN A 234 1.04 -3.63 -30.19
C ASN A 234 2.40 -4.35 -30.19
N ASP A 235 3.45 -3.63 -30.60
CA ASP A 235 4.81 -4.10 -30.40
C ASP A 235 5.26 -4.04 -28.93
N TRP A 236 6.31 -4.78 -28.60
CA TRP A 236 6.81 -4.89 -27.23
C TRP A 236 7.28 -3.54 -26.64
N ALA A 237 7.81 -2.63 -27.46
CA ALA A 237 8.27 -1.33 -26.99
C ALA A 237 7.08 -0.44 -26.59
N THR A 238 6.05 -0.40 -27.43
CA THR A 238 4.80 0.33 -27.19
C THR A 238 4.11 -0.20 -25.93
N LEU A 239 4.01 -1.53 -25.80
CA LEU A 239 3.52 -2.17 -24.58
C LEU A 239 4.34 -1.80 -23.34
N LEU A 240 5.67 -1.84 -23.41
CA LEU A 240 6.52 -1.52 -22.27
C LEU A 240 6.35 -0.07 -21.81
N PHE A 241 6.36 0.90 -22.73
CA PHE A 241 6.32 2.32 -22.37
C PHE A 241 4.92 2.84 -22.07
N PHE A 242 3.93 2.60 -22.95
CA PHE A 242 2.59 3.20 -22.84
C PHE A 242 1.63 2.39 -21.96
N TYR A 243 1.77 1.06 -21.90
CA TYR A 243 0.93 0.22 -21.05
C TYR A 243 1.64 -0.19 -19.74
N GLY A 244 2.88 -0.64 -19.82
CA GLY A 244 3.68 -1.14 -18.69
C GLY A 244 4.12 -0.02 -17.74
N ILE A 245 4.95 0.91 -18.20
CA ILE A 245 5.54 1.96 -17.36
C ILE A 245 4.49 2.96 -16.90
N MET A 246 3.62 3.46 -17.80
CA MET A 246 2.61 4.46 -17.41
C MET A 246 1.65 3.94 -16.33
N ASN A 247 0.97 2.80 -16.55
CA ASN A 247 0.09 2.22 -15.53
C ASN A 247 0.89 1.71 -14.31
N GLY A 248 2.16 1.34 -14.48
CA GLY A 248 3.04 0.91 -13.40
C GLY A 248 3.25 1.98 -12.33
N LEU A 249 3.24 3.27 -12.70
CA LEU A 249 3.27 4.38 -11.73
C LEU A 249 2.02 4.36 -10.81
N TRP A 250 0.85 4.05 -11.37
CA TRP A 250 -0.42 3.88 -10.63
C TRP A 250 -0.52 2.53 -9.88
N VAL A 251 0.50 1.69 -9.92
CA VAL A 251 0.70 0.59 -8.96
C VAL A 251 1.70 1.02 -7.89
N ILE A 252 2.88 1.52 -8.29
CA ILE A 252 4.00 1.83 -7.38
C ILE A 252 3.63 2.92 -6.37
N PHE A 253 3.10 4.07 -6.82
CA PHE A 253 2.81 5.19 -5.92
C PHE A 253 1.62 4.89 -4.99
N PRO A 254 0.48 4.34 -5.45
CA PRO A 254 -0.61 3.93 -4.56
C PRO A 254 -0.24 2.79 -3.60
N ALA A 255 0.61 1.85 -4.00
CA ALA A 255 1.16 0.84 -3.08
C ALA A 255 2.04 1.48 -1.99
N TYR A 256 2.96 2.37 -2.38
CA TYR A 256 3.76 3.16 -1.44
C TYR A 256 2.88 3.94 -0.47
N MET A 257 1.90 4.71 -0.97
CA MET A 257 0.97 5.48 -0.14
C MET A 257 0.12 4.59 0.78
N THR A 258 -0.31 3.42 0.32
CA THR A 258 -1.03 2.44 1.14
C THR A 258 -0.19 1.99 2.34
N VAL A 259 1.08 1.65 2.13
CA VAL A 259 1.98 1.24 3.23
C VAL A 259 2.28 2.42 4.16
N VAL A 260 2.62 3.59 3.61
CA VAL A 260 2.94 4.85 4.33
C VAL A 260 1.78 5.31 5.21
N PHE A 261 0.56 5.36 4.67
CA PHE A 261 -0.61 5.73 5.45
C PHE A 261 -1.02 4.61 6.41
N GLY A 262 -0.83 3.34 6.04
CA GLY A 262 -1.04 2.21 6.94
C GLY A 262 -0.13 2.26 8.17
N THR A 263 1.15 2.59 8.02
CA THR A 263 2.08 2.73 9.16
C THR A 263 1.76 3.93 10.04
N ASP A 264 1.30 5.04 9.46
CA ASP A 264 0.84 6.22 10.22
C ASP A 264 -0.45 5.94 11.02
N ILE A 265 -1.40 5.17 10.45
CA ILE A 265 -2.60 4.70 11.17
C ILE A 265 -2.20 3.83 12.36
N LEU A 266 -1.26 2.88 12.17
CA LEU A 266 -0.79 2.01 13.25
C LEU A 266 -0.12 2.82 14.37
N GLN A 267 0.79 3.75 14.04
CA GLN A 267 1.44 4.59 15.05
C GLN A 267 0.42 5.42 15.85
N ALA A 268 -0.60 5.99 15.20
CA ALA A 268 -1.66 6.73 15.87
C ALA A 268 -2.44 5.86 16.87
N LEU A 269 -2.75 4.61 16.50
CA LEU A 269 -3.48 3.65 17.34
C LEU A 269 -2.62 3.13 18.51
N ASP A 270 -1.33 2.89 18.29
CA ASP A 270 -0.39 2.47 19.33
C ASP A 270 -0.25 3.56 20.40
N ILE A 271 -0.01 4.81 20.00
CA ILE A 271 0.08 5.98 20.89
C ILE A 271 -1.22 6.16 21.69
N ALA A 272 -2.38 6.01 21.05
CA ALA A 272 -3.68 6.09 21.73
C ALA A 272 -3.82 5.00 22.81
N THR A 273 -3.44 3.76 22.49
CA THR A 273 -3.51 2.60 23.40
C THR A 273 -2.58 2.74 24.60
N GLU A 274 -1.35 3.22 24.40
CA GLU A 274 -0.43 3.53 25.50
C GLU A 274 -0.96 4.63 26.42
N SER A 275 -1.52 5.70 25.84
CA SER A 275 -2.06 6.83 26.60
C SER A 275 -3.25 6.43 27.49
N SER A 276 -4.07 5.47 27.03
CA SER A 276 -5.16 4.90 27.82
C SER A 276 -4.64 4.02 28.96
N SER A 277 -3.53 3.31 28.76
CA SER A 277 -2.92 2.47 29.80
C SER A 277 -2.31 3.32 30.92
N LYS A 278 -1.61 4.40 30.56
CA LYS A 278 -1.00 5.36 31.52
C LYS A 278 -2.01 6.14 32.38
N LYS A 279 -3.30 6.17 31.99
CA LYS A 279 -4.39 6.81 32.77
C LYS A 279 -5.13 5.87 33.73
N ARG A 280 -4.80 4.57 33.74
CA ARG A 280 -5.45 3.54 34.58
C ARG A 280 -4.63 3.15 35.82
N TYR A 281 -3.47 3.77 36.01
CA TYR A 281 -2.57 3.66 37.15
C TYR A 281 -2.34 5.05 37.75
#